data_AF-A0AAD7ZDW9-F1
#
_entry.id   AF-A0AAD7ZDW9-F1
#
_cell.length_a   1.000
_cell.length_b   1.000
_cell.length_c   1.000
_cell.angle_alpha   90.00
_cell.angle_beta   90.00
_cell.angle_gamma   90.00
#
_symmetry.space_group_name_H-M   'P 1'
#
loop_
_entity.id
_entity.type
_entity.pdbx_description
1 polymer ?
#
loop_
_entity_poly.entity_id
_entity_poly.type
_entity_poly.pdbx_seq_one_letter_code
_entity_poly.pdbx_strand_id
1 'polypeptide(L)'
;MQYGAGENLARIYKGNEAFRGQFPYAVYIHYPRHYCSGTIISRKWVLTAGHCINPKISPEQHRIYAGNVEYNFDELPKSGQIRK
;
A
#
# COMPACT_ATOMS: atom_id res chain seq x y z
N MET A 1 26.27 14.95 -11.36
CA MET A 1 25.31 14.16 -12.17
C MET A 1 25.29 12.76 -11.59
N GLN A 2 24.42 12.52 -10.61
CA GLN A 2 24.35 11.24 -9.89
C GLN A 2 23.26 10.39 -10.53
N TYR A 3 23.65 9.34 -11.23
CA TYR A 3 22.77 8.25 -11.60
C TYR A 3 22.44 7.46 -10.31
N GLY A 4 21.17 7.45 -9.91
CA GLY A 4 20.66 6.77 -8.73
C GLY A 4 20.48 5.27 -8.98
N ALA A 5 20.87 4.46 -8.00
CA ALA A 5 20.82 3.02 -8.03
C ALA A 5 19.38 2.47 -8.05
N GLY A 6 19.10 1.58 -9.00
CA GLY A 6 17.93 0.68 -8.96
C GLY A 6 16.92 0.94 -10.08
N GLU A 7 17.15 0.35 -11.24
CA GLU A 7 16.27 0.45 -12.40
C GLU A 7 14.89 -0.20 -12.16
N ASN A 8 13.82 0.55 -12.48
CA ASN A 8 12.39 0.19 -12.53
C ASN A 8 11.64 -0.13 -11.22
N LEU A 9 11.41 0.87 -10.35
CA LEU A 9 10.41 0.76 -9.26
C LEU A 9 9.35 1.89 -9.20
N ALA A 10 9.39 2.90 -10.08
CA ALA A 10 8.37 3.94 -10.11
C ALA A 10 7.22 3.57 -11.06
N ARG A 11 6.17 2.92 -10.54
CA ARG A 11 4.92 2.59 -11.27
C ARG A 11 4.09 3.84 -11.68
N ILE A 12 4.54 5.04 -11.34
CA ILE A 12 3.85 6.31 -11.60
C ILE A 12 4.60 7.06 -12.71
N TYR A 13 4.00 7.14 -13.90
CA TYR A 13 4.60 7.81 -15.05
C TYR A 13 4.70 9.32 -14.81
N LYS A 14 5.93 9.87 -14.95
CA LYS A 14 6.24 11.30 -14.71
C LYS A 14 5.80 11.83 -13.33
N GLY A 15 5.63 10.93 -12.35
CA GLY A 15 5.42 11.33 -10.96
C GLY A 15 6.72 11.83 -10.32
N ASN A 16 6.57 12.50 -9.20
CA ASN A 16 7.66 12.80 -8.28
C ASN A 16 7.39 12.09 -6.95
N GLU A 17 8.44 11.89 -6.16
CA GLU A 17 8.31 11.37 -4.81
C GLU A 17 7.42 12.29 -3.96
N ALA A 18 6.53 11.69 -3.17
CA ALA A 18 5.62 12.44 -2.31
C ALA A 18 6.32 12.83 -1.01
N PHE A 19 6.04 14.03 -0.50
CA PHE A 19 6.49 14.41 0.84
C PHE A 19 5.76 13.59 1.91
N ARG A 20 6.40 13.42 3.07
CA ARG A 20 5.78 12.79 4.25
C ARG A 20 4.46 13.48 4.59
N GLY A 21 3.37 12.70 4.62
CA GLY A 21 2.04 13.21 4.94
C GLY A 21 1.36 14.02 3.84
N GLN A 22 1.93 14.11 2.62
CA GLN A 22 1.29 14.82 1.50
C GLN A 22 -0.05 14.18 1.10
N PHE A 23 -0.14 12.85 1.22
CA PHE A 23 -1.35 12.08 0.91
C PHE A 23 -1.72 11.20 2.11
N PRO A 24 -2.23 11.79 3.21
CA PRO A 24 -2.44 11.07 4.47
C PRO A 24 -3.58 10.03 4.38
N TYR A 25 -4.42 10.14 3.36
CA TYR A 25 -5.49 9.21 3.06
C TYR A 25 -5.06 8.02 2.20
N ALA A 26 -3.83 8.01 1.66
CA ALA A 26 -3.34 6.91 0.84
C ALA A 26 -3.14 5.66 1.69
N VAL A 27 -3.66 4.52 1.22
CA VAL A 27 -3.45 3.23 1.88
C VAL A 27 -2.94 2.20 0.90
N TYR A 28 -2.23 1.24 1.47
CA TYR A 28 -1.75 0.06 0.78
C TYR A 28 -2.51 -1.17 1.28
N ILE A 29 -2.98 -1.96 0.32
CA ILE A 29 -3.82 -3.12 0.54
C ILE A 29 -3.03 -4.34 0.09
N HIS A 30 -2.75 -5.24 1.03
CA HIS A 30 -2.09 -6.51 0.75
C HIS A 30 -3.03 -7.66 1.01
N TYR A 31 -3.12 -8.58 0.06
CA TYR A 31 -3.86 -9.82 0.19
C TYR A 31 -3.08 -10.92 -0.56
N PRO A 32 -3.41 -12.22 -0.39
CA PRO A 32 -2.61 -13.32 -0.91
C PRO A 32 -2.13 -13.11 -2.35
N ARG A 33 -0.80 -12.95 -2.51
CA ARG A 33 -0.09 -12.76 -3.80
C ARG A 33 -0.44 -11.49 -4.60
N HIS A 34 -1.15 -10.53 -4.01
CA HIS A 34 -1.58 -9.33 -4.71
C HIS A 34 -1.44 -8.07 -3.85
N TYR A 35 -1.38 -6.93 -4.54
CA TYR A 35 -1.21 -5.62 -3.96
C TYR A 35 -2.13 -4.63 -4.65
N CYS A 36 -2.76 -3.77 -3.87
CA CYS A 36 -3.62 -2.71 -4.35
C CYS A 36 -3.42 -1.43 -3.52
N SER A 37 -3.99 -0.34 -4.01
CA SER A 37 -4.07 0.92 -3.29
C SER A 37 -5.52 1.20 -2.88
N GLY A 38 -5.69 2.10 -1.92
CA GLY A 38 -7.01 2.60 -1.54
C GLY A 38 -6.94 4.01 -0.94
N THR A 39 -8.09 4.49 -0.50
CA THR A 39 -8.26 5.82 0.09
C THR A 39 -9.11 5.75 1.36
N ILE A 40 -8.62 6.33 2.46
CA ILE A 40 -9.40 6.50 3.69
C ILE A 40 -10.52 7.51 3.40
N ILE A 41 -11.77 7.06 3.53
CA ILE A 41 -12.97 7.91 3.39
C ILE A 41 -13.62 8.19 4.75
N SER A 42 -13.32 7.40 5.78
CA SER A 42 -13.70 7.68 7.16
C SER A 42 -12.87 6.87 8.16
N ARG A 43 -13.08 7.09 9.47
CA ARG A 43 -12.37 6.41 10.57
C ARG A 43 -12.34 4.88 10.48
N LYS A 44 -13.30 4.25 9.80
CA LYS A 44 -13.40 2.78 9.68
C LYS A 44 -13.58 2.30 8.24
N TRP A 45 -13.46 3.20 7.25
CA TRP A 45 -13.80 2.89 5.87
C TRP A 45 -12.68 3.31 4.91
N VAL A 46 -12.29 2.35 4.06
CA VAL A 46 -11.37 2.53 2.94
C VAL A 46 -12.10 2.21 1.66
N LEU A 47 -11.96 3.07 0.66
CA LEU A 47 -12.40 2.86 -0.71
C LEU A 47 -11.26 2.28 -1.56
N THR A 48 -11.56 1.31 -2.42
CA THR A 48 -10.61 0.72 -3.40
C THR A 48 -11.36 0.28 -4.66
N ALA A 49 -10.64 -0.22 -5.66
CA ALA A 49 -11.24 -0.78 -6.86
C ALA A 49 -11.88 -2.14 -6.58
N GLY A 50 -13.01 -2.45 -7.22
CA GLY A 50 -13.71 -3.73 -7.02
C GLY A 50 -12.84 -4.96 -7.29
N HIS A 51 -11.97 -4.91 -8.30
CA HIS A 51 -11.07 -6.03 -8.64
C HIS A 51 -9.97 -6.28 -7.58
N CYS A 52 -9.76 -5.36 -6.64
CA CYS A 52 -8.84 -5.55 -5.53
C CYS A 52 -9.44 -6.42 -4.41
N ILE A 53 -10.75 -6.67 -4.45
CA ILE A 53 -11.45 -7.52 -3.49
C ILE A 53 -11.77 -8.85 -4.16
N ASN A 54 -11.12 -9.90 -3.70
CA ASN A 54 -11.41 -11.25 -4.17
C ASN A 54 -12.42 -11.91 -3.22
N PRO A 55 -13.65 -12.24 -3.68
CA PRO A 55 -14.67 -12.84 -2.83
C PRO A 55 -14.31 -14.25 -2.32
N LYS A 56 -13.29 -14.89 -2.88
CA LYS A 56 -12.77 -16.19 -2.41
C LYS A 56 -11.75 -16.05 -1.28
N ILE A 57 -11.34 -14.83 -0.93
CA ILE A 57 -10.33 -14.55 0.09
C ILE A 57 -11.03 -14.00 1.33
N SER A 58 -10.69 -14.56 2.49
CA SER A 58 -11.29 -14.13 3.76
C SER A 58 -10.92 -12.67 4.06
N PRO A 59 -11.83 -11.84 4.61
CA PRO A 59 -11.52 -10.46 4.97
C PRO A 59 -10.28 -10.32 5.87
N GLU A 60 -10.02 -11.29 6.75
CA GLU A 60 -8.87 -11.33 7.66
C GLU A 60 -7.52 -11.46 6.95
N GLN A 61 -7.54 -11.91 5.69
CA GLN A 61 -6.34 -11.99 4.86
C GLN A 61 -6.03 -10.68 4.14
N HIS A 62 -6.94 -9.70 4.17
CA HIS A 62 -6.70 -8.36 3.66
C HIS A 62 -6.06 -7.51 4.76
N ARG A 63 -4.84 -7.04 4.51
CA ARG A 63 -4.13 -6.12 5.39
C ARG A 63 -4.12 -4.73 4.79
N ILE A 64 -4.58 -3.78 5.60
CA ILE A 64 -4.64 -2.37 5.26
C ILE A 64 -3.55 -1.66 6.04
N TYR A 65 -2.64 -1.00 5.33
CA TYR A 65 -1.56 -0.21 5.91
C TYR A 65 -1.80 1.26 5.57
N ALA A 66 -1.76 2.12 6.59
CA ALA A 66 -1.96 3.55 6.49
C ALA A 66 -0.86 4.29 7.26
N GLY A 67 -0.52 5.51 6.84
CA GLY A 67 0.51 6.32 7.49
C GLY A 67 1.96 5.93 7.18
N ASN A 68 2.17 4.94 6.31
CA ASN A 68 3.50 4.51 5.88
C ASN A 68 4.01 5.41 4.74
N VAL A 69 5.24 5.89 4.87
CA VAL A 69 5.90 6.74 3.85
C VAL A 69 6.87 5.91 3.01
N GLU A 70 7.46 4.87 3.60
CA GLU A 70 8.39 3.97 2.93
C GLU A 70 7.68 2.66 2.60
N TYR A 71 7.71 2.32 1.31
CA TYR A 71 7.18 1.06 0.78
C TYR A 71 8.32 0.14 0.39
N ASN A 72 8.93 -0.50 1.39
CA ASN A 72 9.82 -1.62 1.12
C ASN A 72 9.01 -2.92 1.19
N PHE A 73 8.81 -3.56 0.04
CA PHE A 73 8.03 -4.81 -0.06
C PHE A 73 8.62 -5.94 0.79
N ASP A 74 9.91 -5.89 1.08
CA ASP A 74 10.62 -6.86 1.92
C ASP A 74 10.48 -6.58 3.43
N GLU A 75 10.13 -5.35 3.81
CA GLU A 75 9.99 -4.91 5.22
C GLU A 75 8.54 -4.75 5.68
N LEU A 76 7.56 -4.88 4.78
CA LEU A 76 6.17 -4.88 5.18
C LEU A 76 5.92 -5.97 6.23
N PRO A 77 5.23 -5.66 7.35
CA PRO A 77 4.98 -6.63 8.40
C PRO A 77 4.38 -7.90 7.81
N LYS A 78 5.17 -8.98 7.84
CA LYS A 78 4.72 -10.29 7.37
C LYS A 78 3.50 -10.69 8.19
N SER A 79 2.66 -11.50 7.56
CA SER A 79 1.47 -12.06 8.17
C SER A 79 1.71 -12.55 9.59
N GLY A 80 1.24 -11.79 10.60
CA GLY A 80 1.38 -12.12 12.02
C GLY A 80 2.28 -11.19 12.85
N GLN A 81 2.91 -10.16 12.27
CA GLN A 81 3.79 -9.23 13.01
C GLN A 81 3.12 -7.93 13.47
N ILE A 82 1.81 -7.75 13.22
CA ILE A 82 1.07 -6.63 13.81
C ILE A 82 0.82 -6.98 15.29
N ARG A 83 1.70 -6.48 16.16
CA ARG A 83 1.48 -6.55 17.61
C ARG A 83 0.22 -5.76 17.94
N LYS A 84 -0.72 -6.42 18.61
CA LYS A 84 -1.93 -5.80 19.19
C LYS A 84 -1.53 -4.71 20.19
#